data_AF-A0A8B8DZJ0-F1
#
_entry.id   AF-A0A8B8DZJ0-F1
#
_cell.length_a   1.000
_cell.length_b   1.000
_cell.length_c   1.000
_cell.angle_alpha   90.00
_cell.angle_beta   90.00
_cell.angle_gamma   90.00
#
_symmetry.space_group_name_H-M   'P 1'
#
loop_
_entity.id
_entity.type
_entity.pdbx_description
1 polymer ?
#
loop_
_entity_poly.entity_id
_entity_poly.type
_entity_poly.pdbx_seq_one_letter_code
_entity_poly.pdbx_strand_id
1 'polypeptide(L)'
;MSHILRSVEEFWQEQAGFEAIKNRQLRFQHGHGPCNIFILDTSSSLGEDGFKEMKETFISIIDEYAKYPDMDENVAVIVCGKHVRFQRYYSNHYEDIKQCLDDVEFGGPSPLTAAFILSIGALKDGASHTCVMNEFKIRPRFILISDGRPTSITEDFRNSDDCRQMEREEDKHILLNLTSQLGKKHPFFCIPVGRRPNLTLLNLLCSHSQGGKLVYPYEARQFARYSRNTNVAATLFSKTRNGCTDKEWILMSLASEFPHWEFSEQDQDDIYEIYSKKSMFCSMDEWESKRHSFEERDPHMPTLGTRVRRGPDWKWEEQDNYEPGTVIAHSNEDGWLFVEWDHGQNNAYNYRYGPVFNKYDVNCCNEPRILCNESIATGCLVTRGPDWEWDNQDGGVGKIGSVINVQGSGIVLVRWQHGFIGKYRFGSNDKFDLKICDPFSPEAIRYATDKMQNFNVFSPEHTQPFLQEDNTCSPVKNEKLEKKTERDWKPRHVLHVTKGKYFKNKEVDMSSSDIETDGLDFPYAMKQWFWKDGEGKWNPYSRETNARINKCHQRDPKSTVVVSVNNTSYRVVMARNIQINLSTREISEIKLVEDASNS
;
A
#
# COMPACT_ATOMS: atom_id res chain seq x y z
N MET A 1 10.33 -34.02 10.31
CA MET A 1 10.67 -33.22 9.11
C MET A 1 9.90 -31.91 9.04
N SER A 2 8.56 -31.89 9.11
CA SER A 2 7.76 -30.65 9.04
C SER A 2 8.11 -29.59 10.09
N HIS A 3 8.37 -29.98 11.34
CA HIS A 3 8.77 -29.05 12.40
C HIS A 3 10.14 -28.39 12.16
N ILE A 4 11.10 -29.11 11.58
CA ILE A 4 12.46 -28.61 11.30
C ILE A 4 12.43 -27.66 10.10
N LEU A 5 11.67 -28.01 9.06
CA LEU A 5 11.42 -27.12 7.92
C LEU A 5 10.78 -25.80 8.38
N ARG A 6 9.76 -25.88 9.26
CA ARG A 6 9.10 -24.69 9.80
C ARG A 6 10.04 -23.80 10.61
N SER A 7 10.89 -24.38 11.46
CA SER A 7 11.85 -23.59 12.24
C SER A 7 12.93 -22.91 11.39
N VAL A 8 13.35 -23.54 10.28
CA VAL A 8 14.35 -22.97 9.37
C VAL A 8 13.73 -21.87 8.51
N GLU A 9 12.50 -22.05 8.03
CA GLU A 9 11.76 -20.98 7.35
C GLU A 9 11.50 -19.78 8.28
N GLU A 10 11.10 -20.02 9.53
CA GLU A 10 10.94 -18.99 10.56
C GLU A 10 12.25 -18.21 10.79
N PHE A 11 13.39 -18.90 10.88
CA PHE A 11 14.71 -18.25 10.98
C PHE A 11 15.00 -17.31 9.81
N TRP A 12 14.82 -17.77 8.56
CA TRP A 12 15.07 -16.93 7.39
C TRP A 12 14.07 -15.78 7.26
N GLN A 13 12.83 -15.97 7.72
CA GLN A 13 11.83 -14.89 7.78
C GLN A 13 12.20 -13.83 8.81
N GLU A 14 12.71 -14.23 9.97
CA GLU A 14 13.21 -13.32 11.00
C GLU A 14 14.43 -12.55 10.48
N GLN A 15 15.38 -13.25 9.85
CA GLN A 15 16.52 -12.62 9.20
C GLN A 15 16.06 -11.60 8.14
N ALA A 16 15.11 -11.96 7.29
CA ALA A 16 14.53 -11.03 6.31
C ALA A 16 13.92 -9.77 6.98
N GLY A 17 13.32 -9.91 8.17
CA GLY A 17 12.84 -8.78 8.97
C GLY A 17 13.97 -7.87 9.44
N PHE A 18 15.07 -8.43 9.96
CA PHE A 18 16.25 -7.64 10.33
C PHE A 18 16.87 -6.92 9.14
N GLU A 19 16.96 -7.59 7.99
CA GLU A 19 17.48 -6.99 6.76
C GLU A 19 16.57 -5.86 6.25
N ALA A 20 15.24 -5.99 6.39
CA ALA A 20 14.29 -4.93 6.03
C ALA A 20 14.52 -3.65 6.82
N ILE A 21 14.75 -3.76 8.14
CA ILE A 21 15.01 -2.62 9.01
C ILE A 21 16.30 -1.91 8.58
N LYS A 22 17.38 -2.66 8.31
CA LYS A 22 18.66 -2.09 7.85
C LYS A 22 18.51 -1.40 6.49
N ASN A 23 17.83 -2.05 5.55
CA ASN A 23 17.58 -1.48 4.23
C ASN A 23 16.77 -0.17 4.33
N ARG A 24 15.73 -0.13 5.16
CA ARG A 24 14.96 1.09 5.45
C ARG A 24 15.82 2.22 6.04
N GLN A 25 16.76 1.90 6.93
CA GLN A 25 17.67 2.90 7.50
C GLN A 25 18.59 3.53 6.44
N LEU A 26 18.92 2.77 5.39
CA LEU A 26 19.76 3.19 4.28
C LEU A 26 18.99 3.82 3.11
N ARG A 27 17.68 4.07 3.25
CA ARG A 27 16.81 4.64 2.20
C ARG A 27 17.29 5.96 1.58
N PHE A 28 18.15 6.70 2.27
CA PHE A 28 18.74 7.93 1.75
C PHE A 28 19.76 7.67 0.63
N GLN A 29 20.20 6.41 0.46
CA GLN A 29 21.06 5.95 -0.63
C GLN A 29 20.25 5.41 -1.82
N HIS A 30 18.92 5.33 -1.70
CA HIS A 30 18.05 4.83 -2.75
C HIS A 30 17.75 5.97 -3.73
N GLY A 31 17.86 5.68 -5.02
CA GLY A 31 17.31 6.50 -6.09
C GLY A 31 15.77 6.46 -6.11
N HIS A 32 15.18 7.27 -6.99
CA HIS A 32 13.75 7.36 -7.23
C HIS A 32 13.24 6.40 -8.32
N GLY A 33 14.14 5.74 -9.04
CA GLY A 33 13.82 4.80 -10.12
C GLY A 33 13.29 3.44 -9.65
N PRO A 34 13.12 2.48 -10.58
CA PRO A 34 12.69 1.12 -10.27
C PRO A 34 13.63 0.40 -9.31
N CYS A 35 13.08 -0.55 -8.55
CA CYS A 35 13.85 -1.39 -7.63
C CYS A 35 14.13 -2.76 -8.26
N ASN A 36 15.40 -3.16 -8.28
CA ASN A 36 15.88 -4.42 -8.83
C ASN A 36 16.61 -5.20 -7.73
N ILE A 37 16.15 -6.42 -7.46
CA ILE A 37 16.71 -7.33 -6.48
C ILE A 37 17.46 -8.42 -7.24
N PHE A 38 18.79 -8.38 -7.19
CA PHE A 38 19.64 -9.40 -7.77
C PHE A 38 19.91 -10.50 -6.76
N ILE A 39 19.62 -11.74 -7.15
CA ILE A 39 20.04 -12.95 -6.45
C ILE A 39 21.12 -13.58 -7.32
N LEU A 40 22.36 -13.52 -6.84
CA LEU A 40 23.53 -14.03 -7.52
C LEU A 40 23.89 -15.40 -6.95
N ASP A 41 23.76 -16.43 -7.77
CA ASP A 41 24.27 -17.74 -7.41
C ASP A 41 25.80 -17.72 -7.46
N THR A 42 26.40 -18.26 -6.41
CA THR A 42 27.85 -18.33 -6.16
C THR A 42 28.24 -19.73 -5.74
N SER A 43 27.31 -20.69 -5.84
CA SER A 43 27.47 -22.08 -5.42
C SER A 43 28.45 -22.85 -6.30
N SER A 44 28.92 -23.99 -5.79
CA SER A 44 29.84 -24.87 -6.52
C SER A 44 29.25 -25.45 -7.81
N SER A 45 27.93 -25.48 -7.99
CA SER A 45 27.29 -26.10 -9.16
C SER A 45 27.53 -25.33 -10.46
N LEU A 46 27.78 -24.03 -10.37
CA LEU A 46 28.13 -23.17 -11.51
C LEU A 46 29.44 -23.57 -12.19
N GLY A 47 30.41 -24.05 -11.39
CA GLY A 47 31.81 -24.13 -11.78
C GLY A 47 32.48 -22.75 -11.94
N GLU A 48 33.81 -22.73 -12.04
CA GLU A 48 34.58 -21.48 -12.13
C GLU A 48 34.19 -20.65 -13.37
N ASP A 49 33.96 -21.30 -14.51
CA ASP A 49 33.51 -20.64 -15.73
C ASP A 49 32.14 -19.97 -15.54
N GLY A 50 31.19 -20.67 -14.89
CA GLY A 50 29.85 -20.15 -14.63
C GLY A 50 29.85 -19.02 -13.61
N PHE A 51 30.72 -19.08 -12.61
CA PHE A 51 30.91 -17.98 -11.65
C PHE A 51 31.47 -16.73 -12.34
N LYS A 52 32.44 -16.90 -13.26
CA LYS A 52 32.95 -15.80 -14.07
C LYS A 52 31.87 -15.21 -14.98
N GLU A 53 31.11 -16.07 -15.68
CA GLU A 53 30.00 -15.66 -16.53
C GLU A 53 28.93 -14.89 -15.73
N MET A 54 28.61 -15.33 -14.52
CA MET A 54 27.69 -14.64 -13.60
C MET A 54 28.19 -13.23 -13.30
N LYS A 55 29.46 -13.06 -12.91
CA LYS A 55 30.04 -11.73 -12.63
C LYS A 55 30.03 -10.84 -13.86
N GLU A 56 30.46 -11.35 -15.01
CA GLU A 56 30.49 -10.60 -16.28
C GLU A 56 29.09 -10.16 -16.70
N THR A 57 28.10 -11.05 -16.56
CA THR A 57 26.69 -10.77 -16.85
C THR A 57 26.16 -9.66 -15.94
N PHE A 58 26.36 -9.78 -14.63
CA PHE A 58 25.93 -8.76 -13.67
C PHE A 58 26.58 -7.41 -13.96
N ILE A 59 27.91 -7.37 -14.12
CA ILE A 59 28.65 -6.13 -14.42
C ILE A 59 28.13 -5.51 -15.73
N SER A 60 27.84 -6.31 -16.75
CA SER A 60 27.31 -5.81 -18.02
C SER A 60 25.96 -5.10 -17.89
N ILE A 61 25.11 -5.54 -16.95
CA ILE A 61 23.83 -4.90 -16.64
C ILE A 61 24.06 -3.58 -15.90
N ILE A 62 24.93 -3.59 -14.89
CA ILE A 62 25.23 -2.40 -14.09
C ILE A 62 25.92 -1.32 -14.94
N ASP A 63 26.85 -1.69 -15.81
CA ASP A 63 27.49 -0.75 -16.74
C ASP A 63 26.49 -0.14 -17.72
N GLU A 64 25.45 -0.87 -18.13
CA GLU A 64 24.39 -0.33 -18.97
C GLU A 64 23.45 0.60 -18.18
N TYR A 65 23.12 0.29 -16.92
CA TYR A 65 22.39 1.22 -16.04
C TYR A 65 23.14 2.54 -15.85
N ALA A 66 24.47 2.49 -15.70
CA ALA A 66 25.31 3.67 -15.53
C ALA A 66 25.28 4.64 -16.73
N LYS A 67 24.91 4.17 -17.93
CA LYS A 67 24.76 5.03 -19.12
C LYS A 67 23.50 5.91 -19.08
N TYR A 68 22.51 5.54 -18.27
CA TYR A 68 21.22 6.24 -18.19
C TYR A 68 20.93 6.67 -16.74
N PRO A 69 21.70 7.63 -16.19
CA PRO A 69 21.56 8.05 -14.80
C PRO A 69 20.17 8.62 -14.48
N ASP A 70 19.47 9.18 -15.47
CA ASP A 70 18.11 9.70 -15.31
C ASP A 70 17.08 8.64 -14.91
N MET A 71 17.34 7.35 -15.19
CA MET A 71 16.47 6.25 -14.79
C MET A 71 16.58 5.92 -13.31
N ASP A 72 17.70 6.30 -12.69
CA ASP A 72 17.94 6.24 -11.25
C ASP A 72 17.63 4.85 -10.62
N GLU A 73 18.08 3.79 -11.30
CA GLU A 73 17.79 2.40 -10.97
C GLU A 73 18.38 2.02 -9.61
N ASN A 74 17.53 1.45 -8.75
CA ASN A 74 17.93 0.92 -7.47
C ASN A 74 18.32 -0.54 -7.59
N VAL A 75 19.51 -0.89 -7.11
CA VAL A 75 20.03 -2.26 -7.14
C VAL A 75 20.34 -2.74 -5.74
N ALA A 76 19.71 -3.85 -5.34
CA ALA A 76 20.10 -4.63 -4.17
C ALA A 76 20.72 -5.96 -4.64
N VAL A 77 21.73 -6.44 -3.92
CA VAL A 77 22.48 -7.65 -4.27
C VAL A 77 22.46 -8.64 -3.11
N ILE A 78 21.98 -9.84 -3.38
CA ILE A 78 21.98 -10.98 -2.49
C ILE A 78 22.85 -12.05 -3.12
N VAL A 79 23.80 -12.59 -2.36
CA VAL A 79 24.61 -13.73 -2.78
C VAL A 79 24.02 -15.00 -2.20
N CYS A 80 24.03 -16.07 -3.00
CA CYS A 80 23.55 -17.40 -2.62
C CYS A 80 24.61 -18.44 -2.96
N GLY A 81 25.19 -19.07 -1.95
CA GLY A 81 26.31 -20.00 -2.12
C GLY A 81 26.72 -20.55 -0.75
N LYS A 82 28.03 -20.55 -0.50
CA LYS A 82 28.63 -20.77 0.82
C LYS A 82 27.97 -19.94 1.93
N HIS A 83 27.56 -18.72 1.59
CA HIS A 83 26.76 -17.87 2.47
C HIS A 83 25.56 -17.30 1.71
N VAL A 84 24.41 -17.22 2.38
CA VAL A 84 23.22 -16.50 1.90
C VAL A 84 23.09 -15.22 2.69
N ARG A 85 23.33 -14.07 2.04
CA ARG A 85 23.29 -12.76 2.69
C ARG A 85 23.06 -11.62 1.69
N PHE A 86 22.62 -10.47 2.21
CA PHE A 86 22.74 -9.22 1.46
C PHE A 86 24.22 -8.84 1.34
N GLN A 87 24.71 -8.80 0.11
CA GLN A 87 26.03 -8.25 -0.21
C GLN A 87 25.94 -6.72 -0.34
N ARG A 88 24.80 -6.21 -0.83
CA ARG A 88 24.52 -4.78 -0.94
C ARG A 88 23.02 -4.52 -0.78
N TYR A 89 22.65 -3.52 0.02
CA TYR A 89 21.28 -2.99 0.06
C TYR A 89 21.03 -2.09 -1.15
N TYR A 90 19.81 -1.56 -1.31
CA TYR A 90 19.51 -0.72 -2.47
C TYR A 90 20.44 0.49 -2.54
N SER A 91 20.97 0.69 -3.74
CA SER A 91 21.75 1.86 -4.09
C SER A 91 21.62 2.11 -5.59
N ASN A 92 21.87 3.35 -6.01
CA ASN A 92 22.06 3.77 -7.41
C ASN A 92 23.55 4.10 -7.69
N HIS A 93 24.46 3.86 -6.73
CA HIS A 93 25.89 4.10 -6.89
C HIS A 93 26.54 2.90 -7.57
N TYR A 94 26.49 2.89 -8.90
CA TYR A 94 26.86 1.72 -9.72
C TYR A 94 28.32 1.26 -9.56
N GLU A 95 29.27 2.17 -9.32
CA GLU A 95 30.66 1.79 -9.07
C GLU A 95 30.83 1.00 -7.77
N ASP A 96 30.20 1.45 -6.67
CA ASP A 96 30.20 0.75 -5.39
C ASP A 96 29.50 -0.62 -5.49
N ILE A 97 28.43 -0.69 -6.28
CA ILE A 97 27.71 -1.94 -6.54
C ILE A 97 28.61 -2.93 -7.29
N LYS A 98 29.43 -2.49 -8.25
CA LYS A 98 30.37 -3.37 -8.93
C LYS A 98 31.45 -3.89 -7.97
N GLN A 99 32.01 -3.01 -7.15
CA GLN A 99 33.04 -3.37 -6.16
C GLN A 99 32.54 -4.40 -5.14
N CYS A 100 31.23 -4.48 -4.88
CA CYS A 100 30.70 -5.47 -3.94
C CYS A 100 30.94 -6.93 -4.37
N LEU A 101 31.28 -7.19 -5.64
CA LEU A 101 31.60 -8.52 -6.16
C LEU A 101 33.04 -8.97 -5.89
N ASP A 102 33.93 -8.06 -5.47
CA ASP A 102 35.34 -8.39 -5.22
C ASP A 102 35.48 -9.30 -3.99
N ASP A 103 34.63 -9.09 -2.98
CA ASP A 103 34.61 -9.85 -1.71
C ASP A 103 33.72 -11.11 -1.75
N VAL A 104 33.19 -11.48 -2.92
CA VAL A 104 32.26 -12.61 -3.05
C VAL A 104 33.02 -13.92 -3.17
N GLU A 105 32.83 -14.80 -2.19
CA GLU A 105 33.38 -16.16 -2.19
C GLU A 105 32.60 -17.09 -3.12
N PHE A 106 33.33 -17.92 -3.87
CA PHE A 106 32.77 -18.95 -4.73
C PHE A 106 32.76 -20.31 -4.02
N GLY A 107 31.69 -21.07 -4.22
CA GLY A 107 31.53 -22.44 -3.75
C GLY A 107 30.35 -22.60 -2.79
N GLY A 108 30.20 -23.81 -2.26
CA GLY A 108 29.15 -24.17 -1.31
C GLY A 108 27.82 -24.57 -1.95
N PRO A 109 26.77 -24.74 -1.13
CA PRO A 109 25.42 -25.15 -1.57
C PRO A 109 24.71 -24.05 -2.38
N SER A 110 23.60 -24.35 -3.06
CA SER A 110 22.72 -23.37 -3.72
C SER A 110 21.32 -23.31 -3.06
N PRO A 111 21.20 -22.83 -1.81
CA PRO A 111 19.94 -22.75 -1.07
C PRO A 111 19.06 -21.59 -1.59
N LEU A 112 18.62 -21.66 -2.85
CA LEU A 112 17.86 -20.59 -3.51
C LEU A 112 16.59 -20.21 -2.74
N THR A 113 15.92 -21.17 -2.09
CA THR A 113 14.74 -20.89 -1.25
C THR A 113 15.08 -19.92 -0.12
N ALA A 114 16.22 -20.10 0.57
CA ALA A 114 16.67 -19.16 1.60
C ALA A 114 16.92 -17.78 1.02
N ALA A 115 17.57 -17.69 -0.14
CA ALA A 115 17.84 -16.43 -0.81
C ALA A 115 16.54 -15.68 -1.18
N PHE A 116 15.52 -16.40 -1.68
CA PHE A 116 14.21 -15.81 -1.94
C PHE A 116 13.48 -15.40 -0.66
N ILE A 117 13.55 -16.15 0.43
CA ILE A 117 12.98 -15.70 1.72
C ILE A 117 13.68 -14.43 2.21
N LEU A 118 15.02 -14.42 2.19
CA LEU A 118 15.83 -13.27 2.58
C LEU A 118 15.50 -12.04 1.74
N SER A 119 15.26 -12.22 0.44
CA SER A 119 14.92 -11.15 -0.50
C SER A 119 13.59 -10.44 -0.18
N ILE A 120 12.70 -11.06 0.60
CA ILE A 120 11.48 -10.41 1.12
C ILE A 120 11.86 -9.22 2.01
N GLY A 121 13.04 -9.24 2.64
CA GLY A 121 13.58 -8.10 3.38
C GLY A 121 13.78 -6.86 2.52
N ALA A 122 14.04 -7.01 1.22
CA ALA A 122 14.11 -5.88 0.27
C ALA A 122 12.72 -5.37 -0.15
N LEU A 123 11.63 -6.05 0.20
CA LEU A 123 10.26 -5.63 -0.13
C LEU A 123 9.53 -4.97 1.03
N LYS A 124 9.84 -5.35 2.27
CA LYS A 124 9.11 -4.92 3.47
C LYS A 124 9.61 -3.58 4.03
N ASP A 125 8.85 -3.04 4.98
CA ASP A 125 9.20 -1.85 5.78
C ASP A 125 9.58 -0.59 4.99
N GLY A 126 9.11 -0.48 3.76
CA GLY A 126 9.43 0.64 2.86
C GLY A 126 10.87 0.63 2.36
N ALA A 127 11.53 -0.53 2.35
CA ALA A 127 12.85 -0.73 1.76
C ALA A 127 12.84 -0.54 0.23
N SER A 128 11.76 -0.97 -0.43
CA SER A 128 11.52 -0.69 -1.85
C SER A 128 10.21 0.05 -2.04
N HIS A 129 10.04 0.64 -3.22
CA HIS A 129 8.82 1.31 -3.66
C HIS A 129 8.36 0.78 -5.01
N THR A 130 7.08 0.97 -5.30
CA THR A 130 6.58 0.87 -6.68
C THR A 130 6.93 2.17 -7.38
N CYS A 131 7.77 2.10 -8.41
CA CYS A 131 8.14 3.26 -9.21
C CYS A 131 6.99 3.58 -10.18
N VAL A 132 6.61 4.84 -10.28
CA VAL A 132 5.55 5.29 -11.19
C VAL A 132 6.20 5.96 -12.40
N MET A 133 6.05 5.34 -13.57
CA MET A 133 6.51 5.87 -14.86
C MET A 133 5.28 6.29 -15.66
N ASN A 134 4.94 7.58 -15.66
CA ASN A 134 3.66 8.07 -16.19
C ASN A 134 2.46 7.33 -15.55
N GLU A 135 1.64 6.63 -16.34
CA GLU A 135 0.52 5.81 -15.83
C GLU A 135 0.93 4.37 -15.47
N PHE A 136 2.19 3.97 -15.71
CA PHE A 136 2.67 2.61 -15.43
C PHE A 136 3.22 2.50 -14.01
N LYS A 137 2.77 1.49 -13.27
CA LYS A 137 3.26 1.15 -11.92
C LYS A 137 4.25 -0.01 -12.02
N ILE A 138 5.52 0.30 -11.84
CA ILE A 138 6.63 -0.65 -11.93
C ILE A 138 6.94 -1.18 -10.54
N ARG A 139 6.56 -2.43 -10.29
CA ARG A 139 6.87 -3.13 -9.04
C ARG A 139 8.33 -3.56 -8.99
N PRO A 140 8.90 -3.74 -7.78
CA PRO A 140 10.24 -4.30 -7.61
C PRO A 140 10.40 -5.62 -8.36
N ARG A 141 11.53 -5.79 -9.05
CA ARG A 141 11.82 -6.92 -9.93
C ARG A 141 12.81 -7.87 -9.27
N PHE A 142 12.61 -9.17 -9.43
CA PHE A 142 13.57 -10.19 -9.03
C PHE A 142 14.40 -10.61 -10.23
N ILE A 143 15.72 -10.60 -10.08
CA ILE A 143 16.66 -11.00 -11.12
C ILE A 143 17.56 -12.10 -10.55
N LEU A 144 17.33 -13.34 -10.96
CA LEU A 144 18.11 -14.50 -10.54
C LEU A 144 19.16 -14.80 -11.60
N ILE A 145 20.44 -14.81 -11.23
CA ILE A 145 21.54 -15.28 -12.11
C ILE A 145 22.05 -16.59 -11.52
N SER A 146 21.67 -17.73 -12.11
CA SER A 146 21.90 -19.06 -11.55
C SER A 146 21.87 -20.15 -12.63
N ASP A 147 22.43 -21.32 -12.33
CA ASP A 147 22.22 -22.54 -13.11
C ASP A 147 20.90 -23.26 -12.77
N GLY A 148 20.12 -22.78 -11.79
CA GLY A 148 18.81 -23.33 -11.44
C GLY A 148 18.87 -24.69 -10.75
N ARG A 149 19.90 -24.94 -9.93
CA ARG A 149 20.06 -26.21 -9.20
C ARG A 149 19.92 -26.02 -7.68
N PRO A 150 18.69 -25.82 -7.15
CA PRO A 150 18.50 -25.54 -5.73
C PRO A 150 18.90 -26.75 -4.87
N THR A 151 19.56 -26.46 -3.75
CA THR A 151 19.90 -27.41 -2.69
C THR A 151 19.03 -27.17 -1.46
N SER A 152 19.19 -28.02 -0.45
CA SER A 152 18.38 -27.95 0.76
C SER A 152 18.48 -26.63 1.50
N ILE A 153 17.33 -26.15 1.99
CA ILE A 153 17.26 -25.03 2.94
C ILE A 153 17.68 -25.45 4.37
N THR A 154 17.59 -26.74 4.70
CA THR A 154 17.72 -27.26 6.08
C THR A 154 19.08 -27.87 6.43
N GLU A 155 19.98 -28.08 5.46
CA GLU A 155 21.29 -28.67 5.76
C GLU A 155 22.20 -27.65 6.46
N ASP A 156 22.75 -28.04 7.60
CA ASP A 156 23.60 -27.19 8.44
C ASP A 156 24.79 -26.65 7.64
N PHE A 157 24.78 -25.34 7.40
CA PHE A 157 25.82 -24.53 6.75
C PHE A 157 27.22 -24.58 7.43
N ARG A 158 27.41 -25.44 8.44
CA ARG A 158 28.59 -25.46 9.31
C ARG A 158 29.53 -26.64 9.07
N ASN A 159 29.11 -27.74 8.42
CA ASN A 159 29.95 -28.94 8.30
C ASN A 159 29.61 -29.79 7.05
N SER A 160 30.11 -29.43 5.88
CA SER A 160 30.73 -30.38 4.94
C SER A 160 31.20 -29.65 3.68
N ASP A 161 32.51 -29.58 3.49
CA ASP A 161 33.12 -29.14 2.22
C ASP A 161 33.01 -30.22 1.12
N ASP A 162 32.36 -31.35 1.41
CA ASP A 162 32.42 -32.56 0.60
C ASP A 162 31.06 -33.18 0.27
N CYS A 163 29.95 -32.45 0.48
CA CYS A 163 28.65 -32.98 0.07
C CYS A 163 28.46 -32.74 -1.43
N ARG A 164 28.49 -33.83 -2.20
CA ARG A 164 27.84 -33.92 -3.52
C ARG A 164 26.34 -33.70 -3.31
N GLN A 165 25.93 -32.48 -2.99
CA GLN A 165 24.55 -32.17 -2.66
C GLN A 165 23.68 -32.46 -3.89
N MET A 166 22.88 -33.51 -3.76
CA MET A 166 21.97 -33.92 -4.81
C MET A 166 20.79 -32.96 -4.83
N GLU A 167 20.49 -32.42 -6.01
CA GLU A 167 19.19 -31.79 -6.28
C GLU A 167 18.07 -32.74 -5.88
N ARG A 168 17.22 -32.35 -4.93
CA ARG A 168 16.02 -33.10 -4.58
C ARG A 168 14.80 -32.41 -5.19
N GLU A 169 13.86 -33.22 -5.66
CA GLU A 169 12.58 -32.71 -6.18
C GLU A 169 11.81 -31.93 -5.11
N GLU A 170 11.94 -32.31 -3.83
CA GLU A 170 11.34 -31.58 -2.70
C GLU A 170 11.83 -30.12 -2.62
N ASP A 171 13.14 -29.88 -2.79
CA ASP A 171 13.72 -28.54 -2.71
C ASP A 171 13.23 -27.66 -3.89
N LYS A 172 13.04 -28.26 -5.08
CA LYS A 172 12.41 -27.58 -6.24
C LYS A 172 10.96 -27.21 -5.96
N HIS A 173 10.18 -28.11 -5.35
CA HIS A 173 8.78 -27.85 -5.02
C HIS A 173 8.61 -26.72 -4.00
N ILE A 174 9.44 -26.69 -2.95
CA ILE A 174 9.42 -25.61 -1.95
C ILE A 174 9.74 -24.26 -2.60
N LEU A 175 10.80 -24.22 -3.42
CA LEU A 175 11.18 -23.02 -4.16
C LEU A 175 10.04 -22.55 -5.08
N LEU A 176 9.45 -23.44 -5.87
CA LEU A 176 8.35 -23.13 -6.79
C LEU A 176 7.10 -22.61 -6.06
N ASN A 177 6.78 -23.16 -4.89
CA ASN A 177 5.65 -22.70 -4.09
C ASN A 177 5.87 -21.27 -3.57
N LEU A 178 7.05 -21.00 -3.00
CA LEU A 178 7.42 -19.66 -2.51
C LEU A 178 7.42 -18.63 -3.65
N THR A 179 8.09 -18.97 -4.73
CA THR A 179 8.25 -18.07 -5.90
C THR A 179 6.94 -17.85 -6.63
N SER A 180 6.03 -18.83 -6.66
CA SER A 180 4.66 -18.63 -7.18
C SER A 180 3.89 -17.58 -6.38
N GLN A 181 4.02 -17.56 -5.05
CA GLN A 181 3.34 -16.56 -4.21
C GLN A 181 3.90 -15.14 -4.43
N LEU A 182 5.22 -15.02 -4.49
CA LEU A 182 5.90 -13.74 -4.77
C LEU A 182 5.64 -13.26 -6.21
N GLY A 183 5.66 -14.20 -7.16
CA GLY A 183 5.46 -13.97 -8.59
C GLY A 183 4.07 -13.44 -8.96
N LYS A 184 3.06 -13.66 -8.11
CA LYS A 184 1.72 -13.04 -8.27
C LYS A 184 1.78 -11.52 -8.33
N LYS A 185 2.77 -10.90 -7.67
CA LYS A 185 2.91 -9.44 -7.60
C LYS A 185 4.16 -8.93 -8.30
N HIS A 186 5.25 -9.69 -8.33
CA HIS A 186 6.55 -9.21 -8.78
C HIS A 186 7.04 -9.96 -10.03
N PRO A 187 7.59 -9.26 -11.04
CA PRO A 187 8.15 -9.91 -12.23
C PRO A 187 9.49 -10.58 -11.90
N PHE A 188 9.68 -11.81 -12.39
CA PHE A 188 10.90 -12.59 -12.18
C PHE A 188 11.66 -12.75 -13.49
N PHE A 189 12.91 -12.33 -13.50
CA PHE A 189 13.84 -12.51 -14.61
C PHE A 189 14.90 -13.51 -14.19
N CYS A 190 15.05 -14.59 -14.95
CA CYS A 190 16.11 -15.56 -14.69
C CYS A 190 17.14 -15.49 -15.81
N ILE A 191 18.42 -15.41 -15.45
CA ILE A 191 19.55 -15.45 -16.36
C ILE A 191 20.31 -16.76 -16.14
N PRO A 192 20.20 -17.72 -17.08
CA PRO A 192 20.86 -19.01 -16.94
C PRO A 192 22.36 -18.85 -17.18
N VAL A 193 23.17 -19.31 -16.22
CA VAL A 193 24.63 -19.28 -16.28
C VAL A 193 25.23 -20.67 -15.99
N GLY A 194 26.48 -20.86 -16.37
CA GLY A 194 27.22 -22.10 -16.17
C GLY A 194 27.01 -23.12 -17.30
N ARG A 195 27.68 -24.27 -17.19
CA ARG A 195 27.80 -25.21 -18.32
C ARG A 195 26.49 -25.90 -18.72
N ARG A 196 25.62 -26.18 -17.74
CA ARG A 196 24.36 -26.94 -17.94
C ARG A 196 23.25 -26.40 -17.04
N PRO A 197 22.74 -25.19 -17.30
CA PRO A 197 21.66 -24.62 -16.52
C PRO A 197 20.38 -25.47 -16.67
N ASN A 198 19.64 -25.62 -15.59
CA ASN A 198 18.31 -26.22 -15.55
C ASN A 198 17.29 -25.20 -16.07
N LEU A 199 17.25 -25.07 -17.40
CA LEU A 199 16.34 -24.14 -18.08
C LEU A 199 14.88 -24.43 -17.77
N THR A 200 14.51 -25.69 -17.51
CA THR A 200 13.14 -26.06 -17.15
C THR A 200 12.72 -25.40 -15.85
N LEU A 201 13.53 -25.50 -14.80
CA LEU A 201 13.21 -24.87 -13.52
C LEU A 201 13.20 -23.33 -13.64
N LEU A 202 14.24 -22.75 -14.23
CA LEU A 202 14.34 -21.29 -14.40
C LEU A 202 13.17 -20.72 -15.21
N ASN A 203 12.73 -21.42 -16.25
CA ASN A 203 11.57 -21.02 -17.03
C ASN A 203 10.25 -21.16 -16.24
N LEU A 204 10.11 -22.18 -15.38
CA LEU A 204 8.97 -22.31 -14.47
C LEU A 204 8.92 -21.15 -13.45
N LEU A 205 10.06 -20.72 -12.91
CA LEU A 205 10.13 -19.56 -12.01
C LEU A 205 9.65 -18.29 -12.72
N CYS A 206 10.07 -18.07 -13.96
CA CYS A 206 9.67 -16.92 -14.76
C CYS A 206 8.17 -16.97 -15.11
N SER A 207 7.68 -18.12 -15.61
CA SER A 207 6.31 -18.26 -16.12
C SER A 207 5.24 -18.17 -15.03
N HIS A 208 5.58 -18.52 -13.79
CA HIS A 208 4.71 -18.33 -12.63
C HIS A 208 4.68 -16.89 -12.09
N SER A 209 5.46 -15.98 -12.67
CA SER A 209 5.51 -14.57 -12.26
C SER A 209 4.83 -13.64 -13.27
N GLN A 210 4.22 -12.54 -12.80
CA GLN A 210 3.60 -11.55 -13.68
C GLN A 210 4.66 -10.76 -14.45
N GLY A 211 4.79 -11.05 -15.75
CA GLY A 211 5.73 -10.34 -16.62
C GLY A 211 7.17 -10.87 -16.55
N GLY A 212 7.39 -12.03 -15.94
CA GLY A 212 8.70 -12.67 -15.91
C GLY A 212 9.15 -13.19 -17.27
N LYS A 213 10.47 -13.27 -17.45
CA LYS A 213 11.10 -13.68 -18.72
C LYS A 213 12.46 -14.32 -18.43
N LEU A 214 12.76 -15.40 -19.15
CA LEU A 214 14.12 -15.95 -19.21
C LEU A 214 14.96 -15.04 -20.12
N VAL A 215 16.07 -14.52 -19.61
CA VAL A 215 16.96 -13.59 -20.31
C VAL A 215 18.32 -14.27 -20.45
N TYR A 216 18.85 -14.43 -21.66
CA TYR A 216 20.16 -15.07 -21.80
C TYR A 216 21.31 -14.10 -21.48
N PRO A 217 22.49 -14.60 -21.04
CA PRO A 217 23.63 -13.74 -20.72
C PRO A 217 24.01 -12.74 -21.83
N TYR A 218 23.93 -13.15 -23.10
CA TYR A 218 24.21 -12.27 -24.24
C TYR A 218 23.16 -11.15 -24.44
N GLU A 219 21.97 -11.28 -23.84
CA GLU A 219 20.88 -10.30 -23.87
C GLU A 219 20.89 -9.39 -22.64
N ALA A 220 21.78 -9.61 -21.67
CA ALA A 220 21.81 -8.91 -20.40
C ALA A 220 21.87 -7.38 -20.55
N ARG A 221 22.64 -6.88 -21.53
CA ARG A 221 22.69 -5.45 -21.88
C ARG A 221 21.34 -4.93 -22.39
N GLN A 222 20.66 -5.69 -23.24
CA GLN A 222 19.34 -5.30 -23.73
C GLN A 222 18.32 -5.30 -22.59
N PHE A 223 18.36 -6.32 -21.72
CA PHE A 223 17.55 -6.37 -20.51
C PHE A 223 17.78 -5.16 -19.59
N ALA A 224 19.01 -4.68 -19.45
CA ALA A 224 19.28 -3.47 -18.67
C ALA A 224 18.58 -2.22 -19.23
N ARG A 225 18.28 -2.18 -20.53
CA ARG A 225 17.49 -1.10 -21.17
C ARG A 225 15.98 -1.24 -20.96
N TYR A 226 15.52 -2.33 -20.36
CA TYR A 226 14.11 -2.65 -20.19
C TYR A 226 13.33 -1.54 -19.47
N SER A 227 13.90 -0.90 -18.44
CA SER A 227 13.23 0.23 -17.77
C SER A 227 13.09 1.47 -18.62
N ARG A 228 14.11 1.79 -19.45
CA ARG A 228 14.04 2.88 -20.41
C ARG A 228 12.95 2.60 -21.45
N ASN A 229 12.94 1.38 -21.98
CA ASN A 229 11.92 0.92 -22.93
C ASN A 229 10.51 0.94 -22.30
N THR A 230 10.40 0.63 -21.00
CA THR A 230 9.17 0.74 -20.23
C THR A 230 8.69 2.19 -20.10
N ASN A 231 9.59 3.13 -19.80
CA ASN A 231 9.26 4.55 -19.71
C ASN A 231 8.74 5.09 -21.05
N VAL A 232 9.38 4.70 -22.15
CA VAL A 232 8.95 5.05 -23.52
C VAL A 232 7.55 4.49 -23.80
N ALA A 233 7.32 3.19 -23.52
CA ALA A 233 6.00 2.58 -23.69
C ALA A 233 4.92 3.27 -22.85
N ALA A 234 5.24 3.63 -21.60
CA ALA A 234 4.33 4.34 -20.71
C ALA A 234 4.02 5.76 -21.21
N THR A 235 5.01 6.44 -21.80
CA THR A 235 4.84 7.76 -22.41
C THR A 235 3.87 7.69 -23.60
N LEU A 236 4.07 6.72 -24.51
CA LEU A 236 3.15 6.48 -25.63
C LEU A 236 1.73 6.20 -25.16
N PHE A 237 1.59 5.39 -24.11
CA PHE A 237 0.30 5.05 -23.55
C PHE A 237 -0.44 6.27 -23.01
N SER A 238 0.27 7.11 -22.23
CA SER A 238 -0.31 8.31 -21.61
C SER A 238 -0.88 9.31 -22.63
N LYS A 239 -0.24 9.43 -23.81
CA LYS A 239 -0.65 10.36 -24.86
C LYS A 239 -1.81 9.84 -25.70
N THR A 240 -1.92 8.53 -25.87
CA THR A 240 -2.83 7.97 -26.88
C THR A 240 -4.14 7.43 -26.29
N ARG A 241 -4.17 7.04 -25.00
CA ARG A 241 -5.30 6.51 -24.18
C ARG A 241 -6.16 5.37 -24.76
N ASN A 242 -6.49 5.37 -26.05
CA ASN A 242 -7.20 4.35 -26.84
C ASN A 242 -6.37 3.88 -28.06
N GLY A 243 -5.04 3.93 -27.97
CA GLY A 243 -4.15 3.53 -29.07
C GLY A 243 -4.28 2.06 -29.43
N CYS A 244 -4.31 1.79 -30.73
CA CYS A 244 -4.23 0.45 -31.32
C CYS A 244 -3.02 -0.32 -30.74
N THR A 245 -3.15 -1.63 -30.54
CA THR A 245 -2.02 -2.50 -30.16
C THR A 245 -1.26 -3.03 -31.37
N ASP A 246 -1.58 -2.53 -32.57
CA ASP A 246 -0.89 -2.92 -33.79
C ASP A 246 0.57 -2.46 -33.78
N LYS A 247 1.47 -3.36 -34.16
CA LYS A 247 2.92 -3.13 -34.11
C LYS A 247 3.30 -1.97 -35.02
N GLU A 248 2.74 -1.90 -36.22
CA GLU A 248 3.03 -0.83 -37.18
C GLU A 248 2.62 0.54 -36.63
N TRP A 249 1.46 0.61 -35.97
CA TRP A 249 1.00 1.83 -35.31
C TRP A 249 1.93 2.27 -34.16
N ILE A 250 2.41 1.33 -33.34
CA ILE A 250 3.35 1.63 -32.24
C ILE A 250 4.67 2.15 -32.80
N LEU A 251 5.20 1.54 -33.86
CA LEU A 251 6.44 1.98 -34.52
C LEU A 251 6.30 3.37 -35.13
N MET A 252 5.18 3.66 -35.81
CA MET A 252 4.89 5.01 -36.32
C MET A 252 4.81 6.05 -35.19
N SER A 253 4.18 5.68 -34.07
CA SER A 253 4.05 6.55 -32.90
C SER A 253 5.41 6.82 -32.25
N LEU A 254 6.29 5.81 -32.18
CA LEU A 254 7.66 5.99 -31.70
C LEU A 254 8.43 7.01 -32.54
N ALA A 255 8.38 6.88 -33.87
CA ALA A 255 9.07 7.80 -34.77
C ALA A 255 8.53 9.25 -34.68
N SER A 256 7.22 9.41 -34.45
CA SER A 256 6.59 10.72 -34.31
C SER A 256 6.88 11.39 -32.97
N GLU A 257 6.81 10.64 -31.87
CA GLU A 257 6.93 11.16 -30.51
C GLU A 257 8.39 11.34 -30.06
N PHE A 258 9.30 10.56 -30.64
CA PHE A 258 10.72 10.56 -30.30
C PHE A 258 11.59 10.70 -31.56
N PRO A 259 11.46 11.79 -32.33
CA PRO A 259 12.13 11.96 -33.63
C PRO A 259 13.66 12.04 -33.54
N HIS A 260 14.21 12.28 -32.33
CA HIS A 260 15.64 12.38 -32.08
C HIS A 260 16.23 11.15 -31.37
N TRP A 261 15.42 10.12 -31.10
CA TRP A 261 15.89 8.90 -30.47
C TRP A 261 16.07 7.80 -31.49
N GLU A 262 17.22 7.13 -31.43
CA GLU A 262 17.48 5.91 -32.18
C GLU A 262 17.10 4.69 -31.33
N PHE A 263 16.14 3.92 -31.81
CA PHE A 263 15.71 2.65 -31.22
C PHE A 263 16.24 1.50 -32.07
N SER A 264 17.00 0.59 -31.46
CA SER A 264 17.36 -0.67 -32.12
C SER A 264 16.12 -1.54 -32.35
N GLU A 265 16.22 -2.54 -33.23
CA GLU A 265 15.12 -3.50 -33.44
C GLU A 265 14.72 -4.18 -32.12
N GLN A 266 15.70 -4.49 -31.26
CA GLN A 266 15.45 -5.08 -29.94
C GLN A 266 14.71 -4.11 -29.00
N ASP A 267 15.03 -2.80 -29.04
CA ASP A 267 14.29 -1.81 -28.26
C ASP A 267 12.84 -1.69 -28.73
N GLN A 268 12.64 -1.70 -30.05
CA GLN A 268 11.30 -1.63 -30.64
C GLN A 268 10.46 -2.86 -30.25
N ASP A 269 11.06 -4.05 -30.29
CA ASP A 269 10.41 -5.29 -29.87
C ASP A 269 10.08 -5.30 -28.37
N ASP A 270 11.00 -4.84 -27.51
CA ASP A 270 10.75 -4.70 -26.08
C ASP A 270 9.62 -3.70 -25.80
N ILE A 271 9.65 -2.52 -26.43
CA ILE A 271 8.61 -1.50 -26.27
C ILE A 271 7.25 -2.05 -26.71
N TYR A 272 7.21 -2.75 -27.85
CA TYR A 272 6.00 -3.42 -28.33
C TYR A 272 5.50 -4.47 -27.33
N GLU A 273 6.37 -5.32 -26.81
CA GLU A 273 6.04 -6.35 -25.82
C GLU A 273 5.45 -5.72 -24.55
N ILE A 274 6.12 -4.69 -24.02
CA ILE A 274 5.71 -3.96 -22.82
C ILE A 274 4.36 -3.26 -23.04
N TYR A 275 4.20 -2.55 -24.16
CA TYR A 275 2.97 -1.83 -24.47
C TYR A 275 1.80 -2.79 -24.68
N SER A 276 2.03 -3.94 -25.33
CA SER A 276 1.01 -4.98 -25.50
C SER A 276 0.54 -5.55 -24.15
N LYS A 277 1.44 -5.59 -23.16
CA LYS A 277 1.17 -6.02 -21.79
C LYS A 277 0.83 -4.87 -20.84
N LYS A 278 0.43 -3.70 -21.35
CA LYS A 278 0.11 -2.48 -20.54
C LYS A 278 -0.84 -2.70 -19.37
N SER A 279 -1.76 -3.67 -19.46
CA SER A 279 -2.67 -4.04 -18.36
C SER A 279 -1.96 -4.62 -17.13
N MET A 280 -0.72 -5.10 -17.26
CA MET A 280 0.09 -5.58 -16.13
C MET A 280 0.68 -4.42 -15.32
N PHE A 281 1.00 -3.31 -15.98
CA PHE A 281 1.66 -2.15 -15.38
C PHE A 281 0.66 -1.09 -14.93
N CYS A 282 -0.43 -0.93 -15.68
CA CYS A 282 -1.57 -0.13 -15.26
C CYS A 282 -2.44 -1.01 -14.37
N SER A 283 -2.29 -0.86 -13.04
CA SER A 283 -3.19 -1.47 -12.08
C SER A 283 -4.63 -1.30 -12.54
N MET A 284 -5.32 -2.42 -12.78
CA MET A 284 -6.77 -2.42 -12.90
C MET A 284 -7.43 -1.88 -11.62
N ASP A 285 -6.73 -1.83 -10.48
CA ASP A 285 -7.22 -1.19 -9.24
C ASP A 285 -7.34 0.34 -9.39
N GLU A 286 -6.53 0.97 -10.27
CA GLU A 286 -6.73 2.37 -10.68
C GLU A 286 -7.72 2.50 -11.84
N TRP A 287 -7.93 1.45 -12.66
CA TRP A 287 -9.04 1.41 -13.60
C TRP A 287 -10.40 1.19 -12.89
N GLU A 288 -10.44 0.51 -11.75
CA GLU A 288 -11.62 0.43 -10.88
C GLU A 288 -11.85 1.75 -10.15
N SER A 289 -10.78 2.40 -9.69
CA SER A 289 -10.85 3.78 -9.18
C SER A 289 -11.18 4.82 -10.27
N LYS A 290 -10.94 4.53 -11.57
CA LYS A 290 -11.39 5.32 -12.74
C LYS A 290 -12.73 4.82 -13.34
N ARG A 291 -13.23 3.63 -13.01
CA ARG A 291 -14.58 3.15 -13.36
C ARG A 291 -15.63 3.95 -12.62
N HIS A 292 -15.24 4.57 -11.52
CA HIS A 292 -16.03 5.54 -10.79
C HIS A 292 -15.49 6.91 -11.10
N SER A 293 -15.93 7.49 -12.21
CA SER A 293 -16.22 8.92 -12.11
C SER A 293 -17.13 9.04 -10.90
N PHE A 294 -16.66 9.61 -9.78
CA PHE A 294 -17.47 9.92 -8.60
C PHE A 294 -18.43 11.07 -8.96
N GLU A 295 -19.19 10.86 -10.03
CA GLU A 295 -20.12 11.77 -10.69
C GLU A 295 -21.50 11.19 -10.48
N GLU A 296 -22.39 12.00 -9.93
CA GLU A 296 -23.82 11.70 -9.86
C GLU A 296 -24.38 11.89 -11.27
N ARG A 297 -24.54 10.78 -12.02
CA ARG A 297 -24.95 10.80 -13.44
C ARG A 297 -26.46 10.76 -13.65
N ASP A 298 -27.18 10.07 -12.78
CA ASP A 298 -28.62 9.85 -12.89
C ASP A 298 -29.32 10.43 -11.65
N PRO A 299 -30.19 11.44 -11.80
CA PRO A 299 -30.93 12.03 -10.69
C PRO A 299 -31.96 11.08 -10.05
N HIS A 300 -32.35 9.99 -10.71
CA HIS A 300 -33.29 9.00 -10.17
C HIS A 300 -32.59 7.92 -9.32
N MET A 301 -31.26 7.93 -9.24
CA MET A 301 -30.48 6.99 -8.43
C MET A 301 -30.09 7.59 -7.07
N PRO A 302 -29.87 6.74 -6.04
CA PRO A 302 -29.40 7.20 -4.76
C PRO A 302 -28.03 7.87 -4.92
N THR A 303 -27.97 9.11 -4.47
CA THR A 303 -26.77 9.93 -4.57
C THR A 303 -25.57 9.35 -3.82
N LEU A 304 -24.34 9.84 -4.11
CA LEU A 304 -23.13 9.25 -3.53
C LEU A 304 -23.06 9.46 -2.01
N GLY A 305 -22.48 8.47 -1.33
CA GLY A 305 -22.45 8.37 0.12
C GLY A 305 -23.79 7.97 0.75
N THR A 306 -24.81 7.59 -0.04
CA THR A 306 -26.09 7.10 0.51
C THR A 306 -25.90 5.70 1.08
N ARG A 307 -26.48 5.45 2.26
CA ARG A 307 -26.41 4.16 2.95
C ARG A 307 -27.49 3.23 2.41
N VAL A 308 -27.15 1.97 2.17
CA VAL A 308 -28.03 1.00 1.51
C VAL A 308 -28.00 -0.38 2.14
N ARG A 309 -29.05 -1.16 1.87
CA ARG A 309 -29.22 -2.58 2.19
C ARG A 309 -29.67 -3.34 0.94
N ARG A 310 -29.72 -4.68 1.03
CA ARG A 310 -30.39 -5.50 0.01
C ARG A 310 -31.81 -4.99 -0.25
N GLY A 311 -32.15 -4.86 -1.53
CA GLY A 311 -33.45 -4.44 -2.02
C GLY A 311 -34.33 -5.62 -2.42
N PRO A 312 -35.55 -5.35 -2.90
CA PRO A 312 -36.53 -6.38 -3.24
C PRO A 312 -36.11 -7.29 -4.41
N ASP A 313 -35.24 -6.82 -5.30
CA ASP A 313 -34.78 -7.56 -6.49
C ASP A 313 -33.42 -8.25 -6.32
N TRP A 314 -32.90 -8.30 -5.08
CA TRP A 314 -31.60 -8.87 -4.77
C TRP A 314 -31.45 -10.31 -5.29
N LYS A 315 -30.39 -10.54 -6.07
CA LYS A 315 -30.05 -11.86 -6.65
C LYS A 315 -28.60 -12.28 -6.41
N TRP A 316 -27.88 -11.52 -5.59
CA TRP A 316 -26.42 -11.59 -5.45
C TRP A 316 -25.99 -12.40 -4.22
N GLU A 317 -26.74 -13.46 -3.93
CA GLU A 317 -26.48 -14.38 -2.80
C GLU A 317 -26.18 -13.63 -1.48
N GLU A 318 -25.20 -14.06 -0.71
CA GLU A 318 -24.80 -13.44 0.57
C GLU A 318 -23.63 -12.45 0.41
N GLN A 319 -23.48 -11.85 -0.78
CA GLN A 319 -22.38 -10.91 -1.08
C GLN A 319 -22.38 -9.67 -0.16
N ASP A 320 -23.52 -9.29 0.42
CA ASP A 320 -23.61 -8.18 1.39
C ASP A 320 -23.22 -8.61 2.83
N ASN A 321 -23.07 -9.91 3.08
CA ASN A 321 -22.89 -10.50 4.41
C ASN A 321 -23.88 -9.97 5.46
N TYR A 322 -25.10 -9.60 5.03
CA TYR A 322 -26.11 -8.98 5.90
C TYR A 322 -25.64 -7.70 6.61
N GLU A 323 -24.74 -6.92 6.00
CA GLU A 323 -24.28 -5.62 6.50
C GLU A 323 -24.80 -4.45 5.65
N PRO A 324 -24.80 -3.21 6.17
CA PRO A 324 -25.07 -2.02 5.36
C PRO A 324 -23.94 -1.75 4.37
N GLY A 325 -24.25 -1.01 3.31
CA GLY A 325 -23.29 -0.54 2.32
C GLY A 325 -23.43 0.96 2.04
N THR A 326 -22.51 1.49 1.25
CA THR A 326 -22.48 2.89 0.81
C THR A 326 -22.43 2.97 -0.70
N VAL A 327 -23.30 3.77 -1.32
CA VAL A 327 -23.19 4.07 -2.76
C VAL A 327 -21.96 4.93 -3.00
N ILE A 328 -21.00 4.42 -3.78
CA ILE A 328 -19.73 5.10 -4.06
C ILE A 328 -19.68 5.71 -5.47
N ALA A 329 -20.47 5.20 -6.42
CA ALA A 329 -20.49 5.71 -7.79
C ALA A 329 -21.74 5.31 -8.57
N HIS A 330 -22.03 6.04 -9.65
CA HIS A 330 -22.93 5.59 -10.70
C HIS A 330 -22.09 5.03 -11.85
N SER A 331 -22.55 3.95 -12.49
CA SER A 331 -21.88 3.40 -13.66
C SER A 331 -21.99 4.32 -14.86
N ASN A 332 -21.11 4.12 -15.85
CA ASN A 332 -21.26 4.72 -17.18
C ASN A 332 -22.40 4.05 -17.98
N GLU A 333 -22.83 2.86 -17.56
CA GLU A 333 -24.00 2.16 -18.10
C GLU A 333 -25.24 2.54 -17.29
N ASP A 334 -26.31 2.96 -17.99
CA ASP A 334 -27.57 3.34 -17.35
C ASP A 334 -28.15 2.20 -16.51
N GLY A 335 -28.76 2.53 -15.37
CA GLY A 335 -29.40 1.56 -14.49
C GLY A 335 -28.48 0.78 -13.56
N TRP A 336 -27.19 1.14 -13.44
CA TRP A 336 -26.23 0.50 -12.55
C TRP A 336 -25.56 1.49 -11.59
N LEU A 337 -25.44 1.11 -10.32
CA LEU A 337 -24.68 1.85 -9.31
C LEU A 337 -23.67 0.94 -8.60
N PHE A 338 -22.67 1.53 -7.95
CA PHE A 338 -21.65 0.82 -7.18
C PHE A 338 -21.84 1.03 -5.69
N VAL A 339 -21.78 -0.04 -4.91
CA VAL A 339 -21.90 -0.05 -3.46
C VAL A 339 -20.69 -0.72 -2.85
N GLU A 340 -20.05 -0.03 -1.90
CA GLU A 340 -19.05 -0.61 -1.01
C GLU A 340 -19.73 -1.05 0.30
N TRP A 341 -19.65 -2.34 0.61
CA TRP A 341 -20.23 -2.91 1.83
C TRP A 341 -19.33 -2.69 3.05
N ASP A 342 -19.94 -2.73 4.23
CA ASP A 342 -19.22 -2.38 5.44
C ASP A 342 -18.19 -3.41 5.90
N HIS A 343 -18.39 -4.67 5.54
CA HIS A 343 -17.50 -5.76 5.86
C HIS A 343 -16.21 -5.63 5.04
N GLY A 344 -15.04 -5.82 5.65
CA GLY A 344 -13.75 -5.98 4.97
C GLY A 344 -13.21 -4.76 4.21
N GLN A 345 -12.05 -4.94 3.58
CA GLN A 345 -11.43 -3.96 2.67
C GLN A 345 -11.61 -4.41 1.22
N ASN A 346 -11.96 -3.48 0.32
CA ASN A 346 -12.12 -3.71 -1.13
C ASN A 346 -13.38 -4.51 -1.55
N ASN A 347 -14.53 -4.18 -0.96
CA ASN A 347 -15.81 -4.89 -1.16
C ASN A 347 -16.84 -4.04 -1.91
N ALA A 348 -16.42 -3.46 -3.03
CA ALA A 348 -17.26 -2.65 -3.91
C ALA A 348 -17.81 -3.46 -5.09
N TYR A 349 -19.12 -3.42 -5.30
CA TYR A 349 -19.80 -4.18 -6.36
C TYR A 349 -20.89 -3.37 -7.05
N ASN A 350 -21.28 -3.77 -8.26
CA ASN A 350 -22.32 -3.12 -9.04
C ASN A 350 -23.71 -3.77 -8.86
N TYR A 351 -24.74 -2.93 -8.81
CA TYR A 351 -26.12 -3.33 -8.56
C TYR A 351 -27.06 -2.62 -9.52
N ARG A 352 -28.12 -3.32 -9.94
CA ARG A 352 -29.16 -2.72 -10.78
C ARG A 352 -30.04 -1.84 -9.92
N TYR A 353 -30.29 -0.63 -10.39
CA TYR A 353 -31.13 0.32 -9.70
C TYR A 353 -31.85 1.21 -10.70
N GLY A 354 -33.17 1.34 -10.55
CA GLY A 354 -33.98 2.30 -11.29
C GLY A 354 -34.74 1.73 -12.49
N PRO A 355 -35.28 2.61 -13.34
CA PRO A 355 -36.35 2.27 -14.28
C PRO A 355 -35.87 1.46 -15.49
N VAL A 356 -34.59 1.55 -15.86
CA VAL A 356 -34.01 0.92 -17.06
C VAL A 356 -34.24 -0.59 -17.05
N PHE A 357 -33.98 -1.24 -15.92
CA PHE A 357 -34.20 -2.67 -15.75
C PHE A 357 -35.49 -2.98 -14.98
N ASN A 358 -36.14 -1.95 -14.42
CA ASN A 358 -37.18 -2.08 -13.39
C ASN A 358 -36.74 -3.05 -12.28
N LYS A 359 -35.51 -2.82 -11.77
CA LYS A 359 -34.87 -3.62 -10.73
C LYS A 359 -34.28 -2.72 -9.67
N TYR A 360 -34.54 -3.05 -8.42
CA TYR A 360 -34.03 -2.38 -7.24
C TYR A 360 -33.28 -3.41 -6.41
N ASP A 361 -32.06 -3.71 -6.85
CA ASP A 361 -31.22 -4.69 -6.16
C ASP A 361 -30.85 -4.17 -4.76
N VAL A 362 -30.75 -2.86 -4.55
CA VAL A 362 -30.47 -2.25 -3.24
C VAL A 362 -31.57 -1.26 -2.82
N ASN A 363 -31.69 -0.99 -1.52
CA ASN A 363 -32.62 -0.01 -0.96
C ASN A 363 -31.93 0.92 0.05
N CYS A 364 -32.32 2.18 0.10
CA CYS A 364 -31.74 3.19 1.00
C CYS A 364 -32.08 2.87 2.47
N CYS A 365 -31.12 3.13 3.37
CA CYS A 365 -31.30 2.99 4.82
C CYS A 365 -30.64 4.16 5.58
N ASN A 366 -30.94 4.26 6.89
CA ASN A 366 -30.36 5.27 7.79
C ASN A 366 -29.32 4.69 8.76
N GLU A 367 -28.84 3.48 8.49
CA GLU A 367 -27.86 2.83 9.36
C GLU A 367 -26.48 3.49 9.22
N PRO A 368 -25.95 4.08 10.31
CA PRO A 368 -24.68 4.79 10.25
C PRO A 368 -23.51 3.82 10.06
N ARG A 369 -22.40 4.32 9.48
CA ARG A 369 -21.14 3.58 9.46
C ARG A 369 -20.54 3.52 10.87
N ILE A 370 -20.30 2.31 11.35
CA ILE A 370 -19.58 2.06 12.61
C ILE A 370 -18.16 1.62 12.27
N LEU A 371 -17.17 2.25 12.91
CA LEU A 371 -15.75 1.92 12.74
C LEU A 371 -15.34 0.88 13.80
N CYS A 372 -14.60 -0.15 13.39
CA CYS A 372 -14.12 -1.19 14.30
C CYS A 372 -12.65 -0.95 14.66
N ASN A 373 -11.77 -0.89 13.65
CA ASN A 373 -10.32 -0.74 13.82
C ASN A 373 -9.72 0.34 12.90
N GLU A 374 -10.50 0.88 11.96
CA GLU A 374 -10.07 1.88 10.99
C GLU A 374 -10.10 3.29 11.59
N SER A 375 -9.20 4.16 11.12
CA SER A 375 -9.20 5.58 11.48
C SER A 375 -10.31 6.35 10.78
N ILE A 376 -10.68 5.95 9.56
CA ILE A 376 -11.79 6.47 8.76
C ILE A 376 -12.17 5.42 7.71
N ALA A 377 -13.44 5.34 7.33
CA ALA A 377 -13.93 4.43 6.29
C ALA A 377 -14.99 5.11 5.41
N THR A 378 -15.29 4.48 4.27
CA THR A 378 -16.41 4.88 3.42
C THR A 378 -17.73 4.79 4.18
N GLY A 379 -18.63 5.75 3.94
CA GLY A 379 -19.89 5.89 4.67
C GLY A 379 -19.79 6.65 5.99
N CYS A 380 -18.58 7.00 6.46
CA CYS A 380 -18.42 7.89 7.60
C CYS A 380 -18.98 9.29 7.30
N LEU A 381 -19.52 9.93 8.34
CA LEU A 381 -19.92 11.34 8.29
C LEU A 381 -18.77 12.21 8.80
N VAL A 382 -18.49 13.31 8.11
CA VAL A 382 -17.36 14.20 8.42
C VAL A 382 -17.76 15.67 8.40
N THR A 383 -17.01 16.49 9.10
CA THR A 383 -17.05 17.96 9.07
C THR A 383 -15.64 18.50 8.82
N ARG A 384 -15.52 19.79 8.51
CA ARG A 384 -14.20 20.45 8.46
C ARG A 384 -13.42 20.24 9.77
N GLY A 385 -12.15 19.89 9.64
CA GLY A 385 -11.20 19.57 10.69
C GLY A 385 -10.26 20.73 11.03
N PRO A 386 -9.29 20.50 11.93
CA PRO A 386 -8.40 21.56 12.44
C PRO A 386 -7.45 22.14 11.38
N ASP A 387 -7.02 21.33 10.40
CA ASP A 387 -6.04 21.76 9.38
C ASP A 387 -6.69 22.23 8.07
N TRP A 388 -8.00 22.48 8.09
CA TRP A 388 -8.78 22.86 6.92
C TRP A 388 -8.24 24.13 6.23
N GLU A 389 -7.88 24.02 4.95
CA GLU A 389 -7.35 25.12 4.13
C GLU A 389 -8.18 25.39 2.85
N TRP A 390 -9.38 24.81 2.75
CA TRP A 390 -10.16 24.71 1.51
C TRP A 390 -11.39 25.65 1.47
N ASP A 391 -11.25 26.85 2.04
CA ASP A 391 -12.31 27.87 2.11
C ASP A 391 -13.67 27.31 2.56
N ASN A 392 -14.76 27.58 1.84
CA ASN A 392 -16.11 27.08 2.13
C ASN A 392 -16.55 26.00 1.13
N GLN A 393 -15.62 25.17 0.64
CA GLN A 393 -15.94 24.05 -0.25
C GLN A 393 -16.88 23.00 0.37
N ASP A 394 -16.99 22.96 1.70
CA ASP A 394 -17.95 22.14 2.45
C ASP A 394 -19.35 22.79 2.57
N GLY A 395 -19.51 24.04 2.10
CA GLY A 395 -20.73 24.83 2.24
C GLY A 395 -20.79 25.65 3.53
N GLY A 396 -19.69 25.80 4.26
CA GLY A 396 -19.59 26.58 5.49
C GLY A 396 -19.41 25.73 6.75
N VAL A 397 -19.03 26.39 7.86
CA VAL A 397 -18.74 25.72 9.14
C VAL A 397 -19.94 24.90 9.63
N GLY A 398 -19.69 23.66 10.04
CA GLY A 398 -20.70 22.76 10.62
C GLY A 398 -21.50 21.96 9.59
N LYS A 399 -21.18 22.06 8.31
CA LYS A 399 -21.80 21.23 7.27
C LYS A 399 -21.21 19.82 7.26
N ILE A 400 -22.10 18.83 7.11
CA ILE A 400 -21.75 17.41 7.15
C ILE A 400 -21.51 16.88 5.73
N GLY A 401 -20.40 16.18 5.53
CA GLY A 401 -20.10 15.42 4.32
C GLY A 401 -20.21 13.92 4.57
N SER A 402 -20.47 13.17 3.50
CA SER A 402 -20.38 11.71 3.48
C SER A 402 -19.07 11.28 2.82
N VAL A 403 -18.29 10.42 3.47
CA VAL A 403 -17.08 9.83 2.88
C VAL A 403 -17.47 8.82 1.81
N ILE A 404 -16.95 8.98 0.60
CA ILE A 404 -17.26 8.10 -0.55
C ILE A 404 -16.07 7.25 -0.98
N ASN A 405 -14.83 7.62 -0.59
CA ASN A 405 -13.64 6.81 -0.82
C ASN A 405 -12.51 7.21 0.15
N VAL A 406 -11.74 6.23 0.62
CA VAL A 406 -10.54 6.44 1.44
C VAL A 406 -9.33 5.83 0.73
N GLN A 407 -8.33 6.65 0.42
CA GLN A 407 -7.10 6.21 -0.23
C GLN A 407 -6.01 5.87 0.79
N GLY A 408 -5.18 4.86 0.50
CA GLY A 408 -4.07 4.45 1.39
C GLY A 408 -3.00 5.53 1.65
N SER A 409 -3.01 6.62 0.89
CA SER A 409 -2.15 7.80 1.07
C SER A 409 -2.64 8.78 2.16
N GLY A 410 -3.78 8.50 2.79
CA GLY A 410 -4.43 9.42 3.75
C GLY A 410 -5.24 10.53 3.07
N ILE A 411 -5.56 10.40 1.79
CA ILE A 411 -6.48 11.28 1.06
C ILE A 411 -7.88 10.66 1.06
N VAL A 412 -8.88 11.49 1.37
CA VAL A 412 -10.28 11.07 1.54
C VAL A 412 -11.16 11.88 0.59
N LEU A 413 -12.03 11.19 -0.15
CA LEU A 413 -13.00 11.81 -1.02
C LEU A 413 -14.33 11.97 -0.27
N VAL A 414 -14.88 13.18 -0.25
CA VAL A 414 -16.08 13.54 0.52
C VAL A 414 -17.10 14.19 -0.40
N ARG A 415 -18.35 13.75 -0.27
CA ARG A 415 -19.52 14.38 -0.90
C ARG A 415 -20.26 15.22 0.14
N TRP A 416 -20.29 16.53 -0.05
CA TRP A 416 -20.94 17.49 0.85
C TRP A 416 -22.44 17.62 0.61
N GLN A 417 -23.17 18.20 1.57
CA GLN A 417 -24.65 18.33 1.52
C GLN A 417 -25.17 19.02 0.25
N HIS A 418 -24.40 19.96 -0.29
CA HIS A 418 -24.76 20.74 -1.48
C HIS A 418 -24.30 20.08 -2.79
N GLY A 419 -23.83 18.83 -2.74
CA GLY A 419 -23.46 18.04 -3.91
C GLY A 419 -21.99 18.16 -4.33
N PHE A 420 -21.22 19.12 -3.81
CA PHE A 420 -19.80 19.21 -4.14
C PHE A 420 -19.03 17.99 -3.63
N ILE A 421 -18.14 17.48 -4.47
CA ILE A 421 -17.27 16.36 -4.16
C ILE A 421 -15.82 16.85 -4.19
N GLY A 422 -15.12 16.68 -3.08
CA GLY A 422 -13.76 17.17 -2.88
C GLY A 422 -12.84 16.14 -2.25
N LYS A 423 -11.53 16.32 -2.47
CA LYS A 423 -10.46 15.50 -1.88
C LYS A 423 -9.80 16.26 -0.74
N TYR A 424 -9.67 15.61 0.41
CA TYR A 424 -9.18 16.22 1.65
C TYR A 424 -8.20 15.31 2.37
N ARG A 425 -7.33 15.89 3.21
CA ARG A 425 -6.32 15.13 3.96
C ARG A 425 -6.90 14.60 5.27
N PHE A 426 -6.59 13.36 5.58
CA PHE A 426 -6.87 12.73 6.87
C PHE A 426 -5.66 11.87 7.26
N GLY A 427 -4.66 12.52 7.85
CA GLY A 427 -3.37 11.92 8.22
C GLY A 427 -2.30 11.99 7.13
N SER A 428 -2.61 12.57 5.95
CA SER A 428 -1.62 12.84 4.92
C SER A 428 -0.80 14.08 5.26
N ASN A 429 0.53 14.00 5.18
CA ASN A 429 1.47 15.04 5.62
C ASN A 429 1.23 15.52 7.07
N ASP A 430 0.82 14.61 7.96
CA ASP A 430 0.45 14.89 9.35
C ASP A 430 -0.67 15.93 9.53
N LYS A 431 -1.50 16.14 8.50
CA LYS A 431 -2.63 17.09 8.52
C LYS A 431 -3.98 16.37 8.49
N PHE A 432 -4.95 16.95 9.19
CA PHE A 432 -6.33 16.50 9.29
C PHE A 432 -7.29 17.62 8.89
N ASP A 433 -7.59 17.68 7.60
CA ASP A 433 -8.60 18.59 7.05
C ASP A 433 -10.01 18.14 7.43
N LEU A 434 -10.22 16.86 7.75
CA LEU A 434 -11.53 16.33 8.11
C LEU A 434 -11.58 15.92 9.57
N LYS A 435 -12.76 16.05 10.17
CA LYS A 435 -13.10 15.53 11.49
C LYS A 435 -14.30 14.60 11.37
N ILE A 436 -14.17 13.38 11.89
CA ILE A 436 -15.27 12.41 11.91
C ILE A 436 -16.35 12.89 12.88
N CYS A 437 -17.60 12.87 12.42
CA CYS A 437 -18.77 13.15 13.21
C CYS A 437 -19.17 11.94 14.04
N ASP A 438 -19.73 12.19 15.23
CA ASP A 438 -20.43 11.13 15.95
C ASP A 438 -21.68 10.75 15.15
N PRO A 439 -21.81 9.50 14.66
CA PRO A 439 -22.96 9.07 13.88
C PRO A 439 -24.29 9.17 14.62
N PHE A 440 -24.26 9.22 15.96
CA PHE A 440 -25.46 9.33 16.81
C PHE A 440 -25.72 10.75 17.30
N SER A 441 -24.95 11.74 16.84
CA SER A 441 -25.24 13.14 17.11
C SER A 441 -26.58 13.57 16.49
N PRO A 442 -27.37 14.46 17.14
CA PRO A 442 -28.63 14.95 16.58
C PRO A 442 -28.48 15.51 15.16
N GLU A 443 -27.36 16.17 14.87
CA GLU A 443 -27.05 16.74 13.55
C GLU A 443 -26.80 15.64 12.50
N ALA A 444 -26.08 14.58 12.86
CA ALA A 444 -25.84 13.44 11.98
C ALA A 444 -27.11 12.64 11.69
N ILE A 445 -27.94 12.41 12.72
CA ILE A 445 -29.23 11.71 12.57
C ILE A 445 -30.18 12.51 11.67
N ARG A 446 -30.27 13.84 11.88
CA ARG A 446 -31.05 14.72 11.01
C ARG A 446 -30.55 14.69 9.57
N TYR A 447 -29.23 14.79 9.37
CA TYR A 447 -28.63 14.72 8.04
C TYR A 447 -28.97 13.39 7.32
N ALA A 448 -28.84 12.26 8.01
CA ALA A 448 -29.18 10.95 7.45
C ALA A 448 -30.68 10.86 7.09
N THR A 449 -31.55 11.35 7.99
CA THR A 449 -33.00 11.35 7.79
C THR A 449 -33.42 12.22 6.60
N ASP A 450 -32.88 13.44 6.50
CA ASP A 450 -33.15 14.38 5.41
C ASP A 450 -32.69 13.79 4.07
N LYS A 451 -31.53 13.11 4.04
CA LYS A 451 -31.00 12.45 2.85
C LYS A 451 -31.91 11.30 2.36
N MET A 452 -32.51 10.55 3.27
CA MET A 452 -33.46 9.48 2.92
C MET A 452 -34.81 10.03 2.47
N GLN A 453 -35.34 11.07 3.13
CA GLN A 453 -36.62 11.67 2.76
C GLN A 453 -36.59 12.36 1.40
N ASN A 454 -35.52 13.09 1.09
CA ASN A 454 -35.35 13.74 -0.22
C ASN A 454 -35.29 12.74 -1.38
N PHE A 455 -34.89 11.50 -1.12
CA PHE A 455 -34.89 10.43 -2.12
C PHE A 455 -36.26 9.76 -2.28
N ASN A 456 -36.99 9.53 -1.19
CA ASN A 456 -38.32 8.90 -1.23
C ASN A 456 -39.38 9.72 -1.98
N VAL A 457 -39.18 11.03 -2.15
CA VAL A 457 -40.06 11.91 -2.96
C VAL A 457 -40.06 11.53 -4.45
N PHE A 458 -39.04 10.79 -4.93
CA PHE A 458 -38.93 10.31 -6.31
C PHE A 458 -39.40 8.85 -6.51
N SER A 459 -40.03 8.23 -5.50
CA SER A 459 -40.62 6.89 -5.65
C SER A 459 -41.94 6.91 -6.46
N PRO A 460 -42.21 5.89 -7.30
CA PRO A 460 -43.28 5.93 -8.30
C PRO A 460 -44.71 5.79 -7.76
N GLU A 461 -44.92 5.72 -6.44
CA GLU A 461 -46.25 5.44 -5.87
C GLU A 461 -47.20 6.65 -5.81
N HIS A 462 -46.73 7.86 -6.14
CA HIS A 462 -47.55 9.08 -6.12
C HIS A 462 -47.45 9.91 -7.40
N THR A 463 -47.75 9.30 -8.55
CA THR A 463 -48.06 10.07 -9.76
C THR A 463 -49.46 9.70 -10.25
N GLN A 464 -50.48 10.45 -9.81
CA GLN A 464 -51.75 10.49 -10.53
C GLN A 464 -51.58 11.36 -11.79
N PRO A 465 -52.17 10.95 -12.94
CA PRO A 465 -51.96 11.64 -14.20
C PRO A 465 -52.80 12.93 -14.24
N PHE A 466 -52.16 14.08 -14.36
CA PHE A 466 -52.82 15.30 -14.79
C PHE A 466 -52.37 15.63 -16.21
N LEU A 467 -53.21 15.23 -17.17
CA LEU A 467 -53.21 15.80 -18.50
C LEU A 467 -53.80 17.21 -18.41
N GLN A 468 -53.03 18.23 -18.75
CA GLN A 468 -53.57 19.35 -19.53
C GLN A 468 -52.49 20.06 -20.35
N GLU A 469 -52.87 20.33 -21.59
CA GLU A 469 -52.12 20.89 -22.71
C GLU A 469 -51.71 22.36 -22.52
N ASP A 470 -50.77 22.75 -23.36
CA ASP A 470 -50.64 24.08 -23.97
C ASP A 470 -50.07 25.27 -23.16
N ASN A 471 -48.81 25.60 -23.48
CA ASN A 471 -48.43 26.66 -24.42
C ASN A 471 -47.26 27.56 -23.97
N THR A 472 -46.45 27.90 -24.98
CA THR A 472 -45.49 29.01 -25.12
C THR A 472 -44.11 28.93 -24.47
N CYS A 473 -43.17 28.56 -25.35
CA CYS A 473 -41.74 28.90 -25.35
C CYS A 473 -41.52 30.43 -25.47
N SER A 474 -40.45 30.95 -24.85
CA SER A 474 -39.54 31.90 -25.51
C SER A 474 -38.14 31.96 -24.85
N PRO A 475 -37.04 32.16 -25.63
CA PRO A 475 -35.67 31.88 -25.22
C PRO A 475 -34.73 33.11 -25.23
N VAL A 476 -33.77 33.23 -24.30
CA VAL A 476 -32.68 34.25 -24.29
C VAL A 476 -31.57 33.75 -23.34
N LYS A 477 -30.25 33.77 -23.55
CA LYS A 477 -29.30 34.08 -24.66
C LYS A 477 -27.95 33.43 -24.26
N ASN A 478 -27.22 32.93 -25.25
CA ASN A 478 -25.78 32.68 -25.17
C ASN A 478 -25.02 34.00 -25.39
N GLU A 479 -24.08 34.33 -24.52
CA GLU A 479 -23.01 35.30 -24.83
C GLU A 479 -21.64 34.68 -24.54
N LYS A 480 -20.87 34.54 -25.63
CA LYS A 480 -19.42 34.34 -25.64
C LYS A 480 -18.74 35.63 -25.18
N LEU A 481 -17.68 35.53 -24.38
CA LEU A 481 -16.71 36.62 -24.26
C LEU A 481 -15.30 36.12 -24.54
N GLU A 482 -14.64 36.86 -25.42
CA GLU A 482 -13.41 36.56 -26.14
C GLU A 482 -12.13 36.78 -25.32
N LYS A 483 -11.05 36.16 -25.83
CA LYS A 483 -9.65 36.38 -25.46
C LYS A 483 -9.25 37.86 -25.60
N LYS A 484 -8.54 38.39 -24.60
CA LYS A 484 -7.59 39.50 -24.76
C LYS A 484 -6.32 39.26 -23.93
N THR A 485 -5.27 39.84 -24.47
CA THR A 485 -3.83 39.58 -24.41
C THR A 485 -3.08 40.06 -23.16
N GLU A 486 -1.88 39.48 -23.01
CA GLU A 486 -0.68 39.88 -22.26
C GLU A 486 -0.64 41.31 -21.67
N ARG A 487 -0.21 41.39 -20.39
CA ARG A 487 0.88 42.27 -19.95
C ARG A 487 1.38 41.98 -18.52
N ASP A 488 2.70 42.00 -18.39
CA ASP A 488 3.55 42.34 -17.24
C ASP A 488 3.67 41.39 -16.03
N TRP A 489 4.66 40.51 -16.14
CA TRP A 489 5.36 39.83 -15.05
C TRP A 489 6.18 40.83 -14.20
N LYS A 490 5.95 40.86 -12.88
CA LYS A 490 6.91 41.40 -11.90
C LYS A 490 7.12 40.41 -10.76
N PRO A 491 8.38 40.01 -10.49
CA PRO A 491 8.70 39.07 -9.42
C PRO A 491 8.67 39.79 -8.07
N ARG A 492 8.03 39.22 -7.05
CA ARG A 492 8.18 39.69 -5.67
C ARG A 492 8.93 38.67 -4.82
N HIS A 493 10.20 39.00 -4.64
CA HIS A 493 11.01 38.90 -3.42
C HIS A 493 11.12 37.54 -2.70
N VAL A 494 12.29 36.96 -2.93
CA VAL A 494 13.12 36.19 -1.98
C VAL A 494 12.90 36.66 -0.54
N LEU A 495 12.36 35.78 0.31
CA LEU A 495 12.49 35.93 1.76
C LEU A 495 13.77 35.23 2.23
N HIS A 496 14.53 36.05 2.95
CA HIS A 496 15.86 35.84 3.47
C HIS A 496 15.90 34.69 4.48
N VAL A 497 16.74 33.68 4.22
CA VAL A 497 17.13 32.67 5.22
C VAL A 497 17.92 33.38 6.32
N THR A 498 17.52 33.20 7.57
CA THR A 498 18.35 33.51 8.74
C THR A 498 18.86 32.20 9.35
N LYS A 499 20.19 32.09 9.45
CA LYS A 499 20.91 30.98 10.08
C LYS A 499 20.68 30.94 11.60
N GLY A 500 20.62 29.72 12.15
CA GLY A 500 20.86 29.40 13.57
C GLY A 500 19.69 28.63 14.18
N LYS A 501 19.84 27.54 14.95
CA LYS A 501 21.00 26.98 15.65
C LYS A 501 20.82 25.46 15.75
N TYR A 502 21.93 24.73 15.63
CA TYR A 502 22.04 23.30 15.90
C TYR A 502 21.74 22.99 17.37
N PHE A 503 20.99 21.92 17.64
CA PHE A 503 21.09 21.18 18.89
C PHE A 503 21.62 19.77 18.59
N LYS A 504 22.88 19.55 19.01
CA LYS A 504 23.47 18.22 19.23
C LYS A 504 22.75 17.55 20.40
N ASN A 505 22.48 16.25 20.28
CA ASN A 505 22.45 15.29 21.39
C ASN A 505 23.16 14.03 20.84
N LYS A 506 24.45 13.84 21.14
CA LYS A 506 25.02 13.04 22.25
C LYS A 506 24.58 11.57 22.22
N GLU A 507 25.52 10.74 21.79
CA GLU A 507 25.61 9.29 21.98
C GLU A 507 25.40 8.92 23.44
N VAL A 508 24.65 7.84 23.68
CA VAL A 508 24.81 6.97 24.84
C VAL A 508 24.57 5.54 24.37
N ASP A 509 25.65 4.75 24.40
CA ASP A 509 25.67 3.29 24.36
C ASP A 509 24.80 2.70 25.47
N MET A 510 24.16 1.55 25.20
CA MET A 510 24.00 0.49 26.20
C MET A 510 23.75 -0.84 25.50
N SER A 511 24.64 -1.76 25.83
CA SER A 511 24.83 -3.11 25.34
C SER A 511 23.87 -4.14 25.96
N SER A 512 23.70 -5.23 25.20
CA SER A 512 23.69 -6.66 25.61
C SER A 512 22.61 -7.25 26.55
N SER A 513 21.95 -8.27 25.97
CA SER A 513 21.76 -9.67 26.44
C SER A 513 20.75 -10.02 27.55
N ASP A 514 19.74 -10.77 27.10
CA ASP A 514 19.32 -12.13 27.50
C ASP A 514 18.63 -12.45 28.86
N ILE A 515 17.67 -13.38 28.69
CA ILE A 515 17.12 -14.42 29.60
C ILE A 515 15.74 -14.17 30.25
N GLU A 516 14.81 -15.07 29.90
CA GLU A 516 13.51 -15.39 30.52
C GLU A 516 13.65 -15.95 31.95
N THR A 517 12.68 -15.69 32.85
CA THR A 517 11.84 -16.71 33.54
C THR A 517 11.09 -16.12 34.75
N ASP A 518 9.89 -16.68 34.94
CA ASP A 518 8.90 -16.66 36.01
C ASP A 518 9.24 -16.13 37.42
N GLY A 519 8.21 -15.51 38.05
CA GLY A 519 8.03 -15.49 39.51
C GLY A 519 7.99 -14.10 40.16
N LEU A 520 6.87 -13.78 40.80
CA LEU A 520 6.64 -12.55 41.57
C LEU A 520 7.51 -12.45 42.83
N ASP A 521 8.17 -11.31 43.02
CA ASP A 521 8.23 -10.56 44.28
C ASP A 521 8.63 -9.09 43.98
N PHE A 522 7.86 -8.13 44.49
CA PHE A 522 8.03 -6.69 44.21
C PHE A 522 9.25 -6.10 44.95
N PRO A 523 10.04 -5.26 44.26
CA PRO A 523 10.47 -4.01 44.88
C PRO A 523 10.31 -2.79 43.94
N TYR A 524 9.57 -1.79 44.43
CA TYR A 524 9.53 -0.39 43.95
C TYR A 524 9.14 -0.13 42.48
N ALA A 525 7.85 -0.29 42.16
CA ALA A 525 7.27 0.42 41.02
C ALA A 525 7.00 1.89 41.42
N MET A 526 7.91 2.80 41.05
CA MET A 526 7.64 4.24 41.14
C MET A 526 6.36 4.57 40.34
N LYS A 527 5.44 5.37 40.93
CA LYS A 527 4.16 5.81 40.32
C LYS A 527 3.18 4.66 40.04
N GLN A 528 2.61 4.05 41.08
CA GLN A 528 1.63 2.97 40.93
C GLN A 528 0.19 3.49 41.05
N TRP A 529 -0.63 3.22 40.04
CA TRP A 529 -2.07 3.48 40.05
C TRP A 529 -2.84 2.30 40.65
N PHE A 530 -3.88 2.64 41.42
CA PHE A 530 -4.82 1.72 42.05
C PHE A 530 -6.25 2.09 41.67
N TRP A 531 -7.14 1.11 41.66
CA TRP A 531 -8.57 1.28 41.49
C TRP A 531 -9.33 0.63 42.64
N LYS A 532 -10.50 1.18 42.96
CA LYS A 532 -11.35 0.71 44.05
C LYS A 532 -12.43 -0.22 43.51
N ASP A 533 -12.57 -1.42 44.06
CA ASP A 533 -13.65 -2.34 43.68
C ASP A 533 -14.98 -2.00 44.39
N GLY A 534 -16.04 -2.75 44.04
CA GLY A 534 -17.38 -2.58 44.62
C GLY A 534 -17.46 -2.91 46.12
N GLU A 535 -16.46 -3.60 46.68
CA GLU A 535 -16.34 -3.88 48.12
C GLU A 535 -15.51 -2.81 48.85
N GLY A 536 -15.00 -1.79 48.12
CA GLY A 536 -14.23 -0.69 48.66
C GLY A 536 -12.73 -0.98 48.81
N LYS A 537 -12.24 -2.12 48.32
CA LYS A 537 -10.83 -2.51 48.39
C LYS A 537 -10.05 -1.92 47.20
N TRP A 538 -8.82 -1.48 47.49
CA TRP A 538 -7.90 -0.93 46.49
C TRP A 538 -7.07 -2.03 45.84
N ASN A 539 -7.17 -2.15 44.52
CA ASN A 539 -6.45 -3.13 43.71
C ASN A 539 -5.46 -2.42 42.77
N PRO A 540 -4.22 -2.90 42.64
CA PRO A 540 -3.25 -2.31 41.73
C PRO A 540 -3.59 -2.63 40.28
N TYR A 541 -3.34 -1.71 39.36
CA TYR A 541 -3.31 -2.04 37.93
C TYR A 541 -2.09 -2.93 37.62
N SER A 542 -2.24 -3.83 36.64
CA SER A 542 -1.13 -4.66 36.14
C SER A 542 0.03 -3.79 35.63
N ARG A 543 1.26 -4.33 35.62
CA ARG A 543 2.48 -3.57 35.24
C ARG A 543 2.34 -2.87 33.89
N GLU A 544 1.85 -3.57 32.88
CA GLU A 544 1.64 -3.04 31.53
C GLU A 544 0.58 -1.93 31.50
N THR A 545 -0.54 -2.15 32.21
CA THR A 545 -1.63 -1.17 32.31
C THR A 545 -1.16 0.08 33.04
N ASN A 546 -0.43 -0.09 34.15
CA ASN A 546 0.13 1.01 34.93
C ASN A 546 1.14 1.83 34.10
N ALA A 547 2.01 1.19 33.32
CA ALA A 547 2.94 1.86 32.41
C ALA A 547 2.21 2.69 31.34
N ARG A 548 1.11 2.15 30.78
CA ARG A 548 0.26 2.87 29.81
C ARG A 548 -0.42 4.09 30.45
N ILE A 549 -1.01 3.93 31.64
CA ILE A 549 -1.63 5.03 32.37
C ILE A 549 -0.58 6.12 32.67
N ASN A 550 0.60 5.75 33.16
CA ASN A 550 1.69 6.70 33.44
C ASN A 550 2.17 7.45 32.20
N LYS A 551 2.34 6.75 31.06
CA LYS A 551 2.74 7.39 29.79
C LYS A 551 1.69 8.41 29.32
N CYS A 552 0.40 8.10 29.47
CA CYS A 552 -0.68 9.03 29.17
C CYS A 552 -0.70 10.22 30.15
N HIS A 553 -0.56 9.94 31.45
CA HIS A 553 -0.55 10.96 32.50
C HIS A 553 0.62 11.94 32.37
N GLN A 554 1.82 11.46 32.04
CA GLN A 554 3.01 12.29 31.80
C GLN A 554 2.87 13.19 30.57
N ARG A 555 2.18 12.70 29.52
CA ARG A 555 1.96 13.48 28.29
C ARG A 555 0.92 14.59 28.51
N ASP A 556 -0.16 14.27 29.21
CA ASP A 556 -1.20 15.23 29.57
C ASP A 556 -1.98 14.72 30.81
N PRO A 557 -1.92 15.41 31.96
CA PRO A 557 -2.67 15.05 33.16
C PRO A 557 -4.20 15.03 32.97
N LYS A 558 -4.73 15.70 31.95
CA LYS A 558 -6.15 15.72 31.60
C LYS A 558 -6.58 14.60 30.63
N SER A 559 -5.65 13.78 30.19
CA SER A 559 -5.94 12.70 29.27
C SER A 559 -6.79 11.59 29.90
N THR A 560 -7.39 10.76 29.05
CA THR A 560 -8.13 9.56 29.45
C THR A 560 -7.55 8.36 28.72
N VAL A 561 -7.56 7.19 29.36
CA VAL A 561 -7.02 5.95 28.80
C VAL A 561 -8.01 4.82 29.02
N VAL A 562 -8.20 3.96 28.02
CA VAL A 562 -9.03 2.76 28.15
C VAL A 562 -8.15 1.60 28.56
N VAL A 563 -8.55 0.90 29.62
CA VAL A 563 -7.83 -0.22 30.22
C VAL A 563 -8.77 -1.40 30.39
N SER A 564 -8.25 -2.61 30.28
CA SER A 564 -9.02 -3.84 30.50
C SER A 564 -8.61 -4.45 31.83
N VAL A 565 -9.57 -4.61 32.75
CA VAL A 565 -9.38 -5.26 34.04
C VAL A 565 -10.35 -6.44 34.10
N ASN A 566 -9.84 -7.66 34.26
CA ASN A 566 -10.63 -8.90 34.30
C ASN A 566 -11.62 -9.03 33.11
N ASN A 567 -11.13 -8.88 31.88
CA ASN A 567 -11.91 -8.88 30.63
C ASN A 567 -13.04 -7.84 30.53
N THR A 568 -13.07 -6.85 31.42
CA THR A 568 -14.02 -5.74 31.37
C THR A 568 -13.28 -4.45 31.05
N SER A 569 -13.80 -3.66 30.12
CA SER A 569 -13.16 -2.44 29.66
C SER A 569 -13.61 -1.22 30.47
N TYR A 570 -12.63 -0.48 30.98
CA TYR A 570 -12.83 0.73 31.78
C TYR A 570 -12.16 1.92 31.12
N ARG A 571 -12.80 3.10 31.20
CA ARG A 571 -12.17 4.37 30.86
C ARG A 571 -11.64 5.03 32.12
N VAL A 572 -10.33 5.10 32.24
CA VAL A 572 -9.62 5.83 33.30
C VAL A 572 -9.55 7.31 32.94
N VAL A 573 -10.10 8.15 33.81
CA VAL A 573 -10.13 9.61 33.70
C VAL A 573 -9.25 10.19 34.81
N MET A 574 -7.96 10.39 34.49
CA MET A 574 -6.94 10.78 35.47
C MET A 574 -7.21 12.15 36.09
N ALA A 575 -7.73 13.12 35.33
CA ALA A 575 -8.10 14.45 35.86
C ALA A 575 -9.20 14.41 36.92
N ARG A 576 -10.01 13.35 36.96
CA ARG A 576 -11.10 13.19 37.93
C ARG A 576 -10.83 12.08 38.93
N ASN A 577 -9.70 11.38 38.84
CA ASN A 577 -9.38 10.23 39.67
C ASN A 577 -10.52 9.20 39.72
N ILE A 578 -11.12 8.91 38.56
CA ILE A 578 -12.14 7.86 38.40
C ILE A 578 -11.85 6.93 37.23
N GLN A 579 -12.38 5.72 37.30
CA GLN A 579 -12.57 4.82 36.16
C GLN A 579 -14.05 4.59 35.91
N ILE A 580 -14.44 4.45 34.65
CA ILE A 580 -15.84 4.28 34.23
C ILE A 580 -15.95 2.96 33.46
N ASN A 581 -16.78 2.04 33.92
CA ASN A 581 -17.08 0.81 33.19
C ASN A 581 -17.78 1.17 31.86
N LEU A 582 -17.22 0.73 30.73
CA LEU A 582 -17.76 1.06 29.41
C LEU A 582 -19.08 0.35 29.10
N SER A 583 -19.34 -0.78 29.75
CA SER A 583 -20.55 -1.59 29.58
C SER A 583 -21.66 -1.16 30.54
N THR A 584 -21.35 -1.02 31.84
CA THR A 584 -22.37 -0.74 32.88
C THR A 584 -22.51 0.74 33.24
N ARG A 585 -21.55 1.60 32.82
CA ARG A 585 -21.44 3.02 33.22
C ARG A 585 -21.18 3.26 34.71
N GLU A 586 -20.90 2.22 35.48
CA GLU A 586 -20.51 2.35 36.89
C GLU A 586 -19.18 3.08 37.02
N ILE A 587 -19.06 3.91 38.06
CA ILE A 587 -17.89 4.74 38.33
C ILE A 587 -17.21 4.22 39.58
N SER A 588 -15.89 4.02 39.49
CA SER A 588 -15.07 3.65 40.64
C SER A 588 -13.91 4.63 40.79
N GLU A 589 -13.45 4.84 42.02
CA GLU A 589 -12.33 5.73 42.32
C GLU A 589 -11.00 5.09 41.89
N ILE A 590 -10.07 5.92 41.44
CA ILE A 590 -8.67 5.55 41.22
C ILE A 590 -7.75 6.49 42.00
N LYS A 591 -6.54 6.03 42.34
CA LYS A 591 -5.53 6.87 42.97
C LYS A 591 -4.14 6.53 42.45
N LEU A 592 -3.30 7.55 42.33
CA LEU A 592 -1.87 7.39 42.10
C LEU A 592 -1.16 7.46 43.46
N VAL A 593 -0.31 6.47 43.73
CA VAL A 593 0.60 6.50 44.89
C VAL A 593 1.99 6.88 44.37
N GLU A 594 2.44 8.08 44.75
CA GLU A 594 3.82 8.55 44.59
C GLU A 594 4.42 8.66 46.00
N ASP A 595 5.33 7.77 46.41
CA ASP A 595 5.97 7.92 47.72
C ASP A 595 7.20 8.81 47.65
N ALA A 596 7.25 9.72 48.62
CA ALA A 596 8.24 10.76 48.82
C ALA A 596 9.52 10.21 49.47
N SER A 597 10.65 10.43 48.82
CA SER A 597 11.96 10.50 49.47
C SER A 597 12.46 11.95 49.46
N ASN A 598 11.96 12.74 50.41
CA ASN A 598 12.66 13.87 51.06
C ASN A 598 11.79 14.44 52.20
N SER A 599 11.93 13.83 53.38
CA SER A 599 11.96 14.51 54.67
C SER A 599 13.17 13.99 55.42
#